data_AF-A0A133VKX6-F1
#
_entry.id   AF-A0A133VKX6-F1
#
_cell.length_a   1.000
_cell.length_b   1.000
_cell.length_c   1.000
_cell.angle_alpha   90.00
_cell.angle_beta   90.00
_cell.angle_gamma   90.00
#
_symmetry.space_group_name_H-M   'P 1'
#
loop_
_entity.id
_entity.type
_entity.pdbx_description
1 polymer ?
#
loop_
_entity_poly.entity_id
_entity_poly.type
_entity_poly.pdbx_seq_one_letter_code
_entity_poly.pdbx_strand_id
1 'polypeptide(L)'
;MSRPNCPHCGSTWVNKAREVKNKYVTKQGYKCPECDRFFVERDGFEGKTYPKEVIVDALHLFVEGLSLSKIREHLYQHHGGYSPSDGSILNWVREYSELVEKFEKEQMEDPKIGRKIHLDEVVLKVGKKCTTQ
;
A
#
# COMPACT_ATOMS: atom_id res chain seq x y z
N MET A 1 -20.71 5.33 -10.88
CA MET A 1 -19.79 4.32 -10.33
C MET A 1 -19.67 3.20 -11.34
N SER A 2 -18.52 3.08 -12.00
CA SER A 2 -18.21 1.96 -12.89
C SER A 2 -18.17 0.66 -12.08
N ARG A 3 -18.71 -0.43 -12.63
CA ARG A 3 -18.57 -1.77 -12.02
C ARG A 3 -17.17 -2.31 -12.35
N PRO A 4 -16.45 -2.91 -11.39
CA PRO A 4 -15.14 -3.47 -11.66
C PRO A 4 -15.27 -4.75 -12.50
N ASN A 5 -14.29 -5.01 -13.36
CA ASN A 5 -14.24 -6.28 -14.09
C ASN A 5 -13.89 -7.43 -13.13
N CYS A 6 -14.34 -8.65 -13.45
CA CYS A 6 -13.98 -9.82 -12.67
C CYS A 6 -12.48 -10.08 -12.75
N PRO A 7 -11.74 -10.13 -11.63
CA PRO A 7 -10.30 -10.33 -11.65
C PRO A 7 -9.88 -11.77 -11.99
N HIS A 8 -10.83 -12.71 -12.08
CA HIS A 8 -10.57 -14.11 -12.35
C HIS A 8 -10.76 -14.50 -13.82
N CYS A 9 -11.82 -14.01 -14.46
CA CYS A 9 -12.13 -14.32 -15.86
C CYS A 9 -12.15 -13.09 -16.78
N GLY A 10 -12.00 -11.87 -16.24
CA GLY A 10 -12.03 -10.63 -17.03
C GLY A 10 -13.43 -10.15 -17.42
N SER A 11 -14.51 -10.84 -17.00
CA SER A 11 -15.87 -10.46 -17.38
C SER A 11 -16.21 -9.04 -16.94
N THR A 12 -16.86 -8.28 -17.83
CA THR A 12 -17.44 -6.96 -17.52
C THR A 12 -18.79 -7.10 -16.82
N TRP A 13 -19.46 -8.24 -17.02
CA TRP A 13 -20.73 -8.54 -16.37
C TRP A 13 -20.49 -9.07 -14.96
N VAL A 14 -20.74 -8.23 -13.96
CA VAL A 14 -20.65 -8.56 -12.54
C VAL A 14 -21.86 -8.05 -11.79
N ASN A 15 -22.35 -8.84 -10.84
CA ASN A 15 -23.50 -8.51 -10.01
C ASN A 15 -23.04 -8.01 -8.64
N LYS A 16 -23.72 -7.00 -8.09
CA LYS A 16 -23.52 -6.61 -6.69
C LYS A 16 -24.00 -7.76 -5.82
N ALA A 17 -23.19 -8.13 -4.84
CA ALA A 17 -23.51 -9.15 -3.85
C ALA A 17 -23.64 -8.47 -2.48
N ARG A 18 -23.01 -9.02 -1.45
CA ARG A 18 -22.99 -8.46 -0.10
C ARG A 18 -21.91 -7.40 0.09
N GLU A 19 -22.09 -6.56 1.10
CA GLU A 19 -21.02 -5.74 1.64
C GLU A 19 -20.04 -6.60 2.47
N VAL A 20 -18.76 -6.30 2.37
CA VAL A 20 -17.69 -6.86 3.20
C VAL A 20 -17.30 -5.81 4.22
N LYS A 21 -17.45 -6.13 5.50
CA LYS A 21 -17.19 -5.21 6.61
C LYS A 21 -15.98 -5.69 7.40
N ASN A 22 -15.00 -4.79 7.53
CA ASN A 22 -13.92 -4.87 8.49
C ASN A 22 -14.21 -3.93 9.66
N LYS A 23 -13.29 -3.83 10.61
CA LYS A 23 -13.42 -2.97 11.80
C LYS A 23 -13.72 -1.50 11.45
N TYR A 24 -13.06 -0.95 10.42
CA TYR A 24 -13.18 0.46 10.06
C TYR A 24 -13.67 0.72 8.63
N VAL A 25 -13.69 -0.31 7.77
CA VAL A 25 -13.98 -0.16 6.34
C VAL A 25 -15.11 -1.08 5.92
N THR A 26 -16.06 -0.53 5.17
CA THR A 26 -17.09 -1.30 4.47
C THR A 26 -16.83 -1.20 2.97
N LYS A 27 -16.63 -2.34 2.30
CA LYS A 27 -16.44 -2.42 0.84
C LYS A 27 -17.60 -3.18 0.20
N GLN A 28 -17.96 -2.81 -1.03
CA GLN A 28 -18.93 -3.58 -1.81
C GLN A 28 -18.28 -4.86 -2.35
N GLY A 29 -18.89 -6.00 -2.08
CA GLY A 29 -18.55 -7.27 -2.72
C GLY A 29 -19.37 -7.49 -4.00
N TYR A 30 -18.74 -8.15 -4.97
CA TYR A 30 -19.32 -8.48 -6.27
C TYR A 30 -19.25 -9.99 -6.49
N LYS A 31 -20.22 -10.52 -7.23
CA LYS A 31 -20.23 -11.91 -7.71
C LYS A 31 -20.24 -11.92 -9.23
N CYS A 32 -19.29 -12.63 -9.83
CA CYS A 32 -19.27 -12.85 -11.26
C CYS A 32 -20.18 -14.04 -11.61
N PRO A 33 -21.17 -13.89 -12.51
CA PRO A 33 -22.03 -15.00 -12.94
C PRO A 33 -21.31 -15.98 -13.88
N GLU A 34 -20.25 -15.57 -14.58
CA GLU A 34 -19.53 -16.44 -15.53
C GLU A 34 -18.61 -17.45 -14.81
N CYS A 35 -17.86 -17.01 -13.80
CA CYS A 35 -16.95 -17.89 -13.05
C CYS A 35 -17.47 -18.26 -11.65
N ASP A 36 -18.66 -17.80 -11.28
CA ASP A 36 -19.32 -17.94 -9.97
C ASP A 36 -18.51 -17.44 -8.76
N ARG A 37 -17.40 -16.72 -8.97
CA ARG A 37 -16.52 -16.25 -7.89
C ARG A 37 -16.97 -14.92 -7.29
N PHE A 38 -16.79 -14.84 -5.97
CA PHE A 38 -16.96 -13.61 -5.21
C PHE A 38 -15.64 -12.85 -5.11
N PHE A 39 -15.68 -11.55 -5.28
CA PHE A 39 -14.51 -10.68 -5.12
C PHE A 39 -14.91 -9.29 -4.62
N VAL A 40 -13.93 -8.57 -4.09
CA VAL A 40 -14.05 -7.14 -3.76
C VAL A 40 -13.25 -6.36 -4.80
N GLU A 41 -13.65 -5.13 -5.07
CA GLU A 41 -12.90 -4.23 -5.94
C GLU A 41 -11.40 -4.19 -5.57
N ARG A 42 -10.55 -4.35 -6.58
CA ARG A 42 -9.10 -4.34 -6.42
C ARG A 42 -8.58 -2.90 -6.49
N ASP A 43 -8.63 -2.23 -5.35
CA ASP A 43 -8.15 -0.85 -5.17
C ASP A 43 -6.70 -0.78 -4.66
N GLY A 44 -6.01 -1.92 -4.52
CA GLY A 44 -4.67 -2.00 -3.93
C GLY A 44 -4.66 -1.96 -2.40
N PHE A 45 -5.83 -1.89 -1.76
CA PHE A 45 -6.00 -1.92 -0.30
C PHE A 45 -6.88 -3.11 0.12
N GLU A 46 -6.72 -4.24 -0.57
CA GLU A 46 -7.48 -5.46 -0.28
C GLU A 46 -7.09 -6.00 1.10
N GLY A 47 -8.08 -6.44 1.87
CA GLY A 47 -7.86 -7.04 3.19
C GLY A 47 -7.34 -6.08 4.26
N LYS A 48 -7.22 -4.77 3.97
CA LYS A 48 -6.78 -3.79 4.97
C LYS A 48 -7.90 -3.46 5.96
N THR A 49 -7.52 -3.38 7.23
CA THR A 49 -8.44 -3.04 8.32
C THR A 49 -8.76 -1.55 8.37
N TYR A 50 -7.79 -0.70 8.01
CA TYR A 50 -7.89 0.75 8.04
C TYR A 50 -8.26 1.31 6.66
N PRO A 51 -8.91 2.49 6.60
CA PRO A 51 -9.19 3.17 5.34
C PRO A 51 -7.93 3.44 4.54
N LYS A 52 -8.05 3.50 3.21
CA LYS A 52 -6.91 3.72 2.30
C LYS A 52 -6.24 5.07 2.55
N GLU A 53 -7.02 6.07 2.92
CA GLU A 53 -6.56 7.44 3.20
C GLU A 53 -5.56 7.45 4.38
N VAL A 54 -5.87 6.69 5.43
CA VAL A 54 -5.03 6.55 6.63
C VAL A 54 -3.71 5.85 6.29
N ILE A 55 -3.78 4.80 5.46
CA ILE A 55 -2.61 4.02 5.07
C ILE A 55 -1.69 4.85 4.17
N VAL A 56 -2.24 5.52 3.16
CA VAL A 56 -1.47 6.39 2.25
C VAL A 56 -0.79 7.51 3.00
N ASP A 57 -1.49 8.15 3.93
CA ASP A 57 -0.92 9.23 4.75
C ASP A 57 0.21 8.71 5.64
N ALA A 58 0.04 7.53 6.25
CA ALA A 58 1.10 6.89 7.03
C ALA A 58 2.37 6.61 6.19
N LEU A 59 2.20 6.16 4.94
CA LEU A 59 3.30 5.93 4.00
C LEU A 59 3.99 7.24 3.61
N HIS A 60 3.21 8.28 3.31
CA HIS A 60 3.73 9.59 2.97
C HIS A 60 4.60 10.14 4.11
N LEU A 61 4.09 10.16 5.34
CA LEU A 61 4.82 10.65 6.51
C LEU A 61 6.07 9.82 6.82
N PHE A 62 6.05 8.52 6.51
CA PHE A 62 7.24 7.68 6.64
C PHE A 62 8.33 8.09 5.65
N VAL A 63 7.96 8.37 4.39
CA VAL A 63 8.90 8.88 3.37
C VAL A 63 9.45 10.26 3.74
N GLU A 64 8.64 11.11 4.36
CA GLU A 64 9.07 12.39 4.96
C GLU A 64 10.00 12.23 6.18
N GLY A 65 10.24 10.99 6.63
CA GLY A 65 11.21 10.68 7.69
C GLY A 65 10.66 10.80 9.10
N LEU A 66 9.32 10.82 9.29
CA LEU A 66 8.75 10.81 10.64
C LEU A 66 8.94 9.45 11.32
N SER A 67 9.12 9.47 12.64
CA SER A 67 9.15 8.24 13.42
C SER A 67 7.75 7.61 13.51
N LEU A 68 7.69 6.28 13.64
CA LEU A 68 6.43 5.53 13.69
C LEU A 68 5.46 6.05 14.76
N SER A 69 5.99 6.42 15.93
CA SER A 69 5.17 6.96 17.03
C SER A 69 4.61 8.35 16.72
N LYS A 70 5.35 9.21 16.00
CA LYS A 70 4.85 10.51 15.53
C LYS A 70 3.80 10.33 14.42
N ILE A 71 4.01 9.37 13.52
CA ILE A 71 3.02 9.03 12.49
C ILE A 71 1.71 8.60 13.17
N ARG A 72 1.78 7.71 14.15
CA ARG A 72 0.60 7.29 14.92
C ARG A 72 -0.11 8.46 15.58
N GLU A 73 0.63 9.39 16.18
CA GLU A 73 0.05 10.60 16.78
C GLU A 73 -0.62 11.51 15.74
N HIS A 74 0.02 11.69 14.58
CA HIS A 74 -0.57 12.44 13.46
C HIS A 74 -1.88 11.79 12.97
N LEU A 75 -1.88 10.47 12.77
CA LEU A 75 -3.08 9.73 12.34
C LEU A 75 -4.22 9.85 13.37
N TYR A 76 -3.89 9.84 14.66
CA TYR A 76 -4.86 10.02 15.72
C TYR A 76 -5.50 11.41 15.67
N GLN A 77 -4.69 12.46 15.45
CA GLN A 77 -5.15 13.84 15.40
C GLN A 77 -5.95 14.18 14.15
N HIS A 78 -5.50 13.71 12.98
CA HIS A 78 -6.02 14.15 11.68
C HIS A 78 -7.05 13.20 11.04
N HIS A 79 -7.06 11.92 11.41
CA HIS A 79 -7.95 10.92 10.81
C HIS A 79 -9.03 10.40 11.77
N GLY A 80 -9.47 11.22 12.74
CA GLY A 80 -10.60 10.86 13.60
C GLY A 80 -10.28 9.82 14.67
N GLY A 81 -9.05 9.82 15.19
CA GLY A 81 -8.66 8.99 16.34
C GLY A 81 -8.15 7.59 15.98
N TYR A 82 -7.80 7.32 14.73
CA TYR A 82 -7.16 6.05 14.39
C TYR A 82 -5.76 5.95 15.01
N SER A 83 -5.55 4.92 15.81
CA SER A 83 -4.26 4.64 16.45
C SER A 83 -3.78 3.23 16.06
N PRO A 84 -3.25 3.05 14.84
CA PRO A 84 -2.58 1.80 14.48
C PRO A 84 -1.33 1.59 15.33
N SER A 85 -1.00 0.34 15.60
CA SER A 85 0.25 0.01 16.28
C SER A 85 1.45 0.32 15.37
N ASP A 86 2.58 0.68 15.95
CA ASP A 86 3.81 1.00 15.20
C ASP A 86 4.22 -0.18 14.29
N GLY A 87 3.97 -1.43 14.73
CA GLY A 87 4.18 -2.62 13.90
C GLY A 87 3.23 -2.72 12.71
N SER A 88 1.99 -2.25 12.82
CA SER A 88 1.05 -2.20 11.69
C SER A 88 1.52 -1.19 10.64
N ILE A 89 1.96 -0.01 11.09
CA ILE A 89 2.53 1.04 10.21
C ILE A 89 3.75 0.48 9.48
N LEU A 90 4.68 -0.16 10.21
CA LEU A 90 5.87 -0.76 9.62
C LEU A 90 5.54 -1.87 8.61
N ASN A 91 4.49 -2.66 8.87
CA ASN A 91 4.05 -3.69 7.93
C ASN A 91 3.53 -3.08 6.63
N TRP A 92 2.76 -1.98 6.71
CA TRP A 92 2.34 -1.25 5.51
C TRP A 92 3.53 -0.75 4.72
N VAL A 93 4.47 -0.08 5.39
CA VAL A 93 5.69 0.43 4.74
C VAL A 93 6.39 -0.68 3.97
N ARG A 94 6.66 -1.82 4.60
CA ARG A 94 7.34 -2.96 3.95
C ARG A 94 6.58 -3.46 2.73
N GLU A 95 5.28 -3.71 2.88
CA GLU A 95 4.45 -4.25 1.82
C GLU A 95 4.37 -3.33 0.59
N TYR A 96 4.19 -2.03 0.81
CA TYR A 96 4.12 -1.08 -0.30
C TYR A 96 5.49 -0.73 -0.87
N SER A 97 6.58 -0.78 -0.08
CA SER A 97 7.95 -0.68 -0.61
C SER A 97 8.25 -1.83 -1.57
N GLU A 98 7.88 -3.06 -1.23
CA GLU A 98 8.03 -4.21 -2.14
C GLU A 98 7.20 -4.06 -3.42
N LEU A 99 6.02 -3.45 -3.33
CA LEU A 99 5.17 -3.17 -4.48
C LEU A 99 5.81 -2.13 -5.41
N VAL A 100 6.37 -1.06 -4.85
CA VAL A 100 7.09 -0.03 -5.62
C VAL A 100 8.33 -0.62 -6.28
N GLU A 101 9.12 -1.44 -5.57
CA GLU A 101 10.31 -2.09 -6.12
C GLU A 101 9.96 -2.99 -7.32
N LYS A 102 8.87 -3.76 -7.24
CA LYS A 102 8.38 -4.57 -8.37
C LYS A 102 7.97 -3.70 -9.54
N PHE A 103 7.23 -2.62 -9.27
CA PHE A 103 6.80 -1.68 -10.29
C PHE A 103 7.99 -1.02 -10.99
N GLU A 104 9.00 -0.58 -10.25
CA GLU A 104 10.22 0.01 -10.81
C GLU A 104 10.97 -0.98 -11.71
N LYS A 105 11.12 -2.24 -11.27
CA LYS A 105 11.76 -3.29 -12.07
C LYS A 105 11.00 -3.63 -13.35
N GLU A 106 9.67 -3.59 -13.32
CA GLU A 106 8.83 -3.89 -14.47
C GLU A 106 8.80 -2.75 -15.49
N GLN A 107 8.87 -1.49 -15.03
CA GLN A 107 8.74 -0.30 -15.88
C GLN A 107 10.07 0.28 -16.35
N MET A 108 11.16 0.11 -15.58
CA MET A 108 12.48 0.59 -15.96
C MET A 108 13.21 -0.50 -16.76
N GLU A 109 13.06 -0.48 -18.09
CA GLU A 109 14.04 -1.11 -18.97
C GLU A 109 15.43 -0.49 -18.70
N ASP A 110 16.49 -1.31 -18.78
CA ASP A 110 17.87 -0.92 -18.47
C ASP A 110 18.23 0.40 -19.19
N PRO A 111 18.36 1.52 -18.46
CA PRO A 111 18.51 2.82 -19.09
C PRO A 111 19.80 2.82 -19.90
N LYS A 112 19.80 3.41 -21.10
CA LYS A 112 21.04 3.64 -21.87
C LYS A 112 21.88 4.68 -21.14
N ILE A 113 22.70 4.23 -20.19
CA ILE A 113 23.51 5.08 -19.32
C ILE A 113 24.51 5.89 -20.19
N GLY A 114 24.47 7.22 -20.06
CA GLY A 114 25.46 8.12 -20.66
C GLY A 114 26.81 8.06 -19.94
N ARG A 115 27.89 8.55 -20.58
CA ARG A 115 29.29 8.29 -20.17
C ARG A 115 29.69 8.72 -18.76
N LYS A 116 28.92 9.54 -18.03
CA LYS A 116 29.32 10.09 -16.74
C LYS A 116 28.24 9.86 -15.69
N ILE A 117 28.61 9.13 -14.64
CA ILE A 117 27.76 8.79 -13.50
C ILE A 117 28.33 9.52 -12.29
N HIS A 118 27.47 10.22 -11.55
CA HIS A 118 27.81 10.79 -10.25
C HIS A 118 27.34 9.81 -9.17
N LEU A 119 28.21 9.55 -8.19
CA LEU A 119 27.96 8.59 -7.12
C LEU A 119 28.29 9.29 -5.80
N ASP A 120 27.31 9.34 -4.91
CA ASP A 120 27.44 9.95 -3.58
C ASP A 120 27.40 8.86 -2.51
N GLU A 121 28.27 8.95 -1.51
CA GLU A 121 28.30 8.02 -0.37
C GLU A 121 27.55 8.58 0.83
N VAL A 122 26.69 7.77 1.47
CA VAL A 122 25.96 8.14 2.69
C VAL A 122 26.25 7.15 3.79
N VAL A 123 26.81 7.62 4.92
CA VAL A 123 27.08 6.78 6.09
C VAL A 123 25.90 6.84 7.07
N LEU A 124 25.17 5.73 7.18
CA LEU A 124 24.05 5.58 8.10
C LEU A 124 24.43 4.67 9.28
N LYS A 125 24.07 5.09 10.50
CA LYS A 125 24.22 4.25 11.69
C LYS A 125 23.02 3.32 11.82
N VAL A 126 23.17 2.07 11.38
CA VAL A 126 22.12 1.04 11.48
C VAL A 126 22.33 0.19 12.74
N GLY A 127 21.55 0.43 13.78
CA GLY A 127 21.64 -0.31 15.05
C GLY A 127 22.92 -0.03 15.85
N LYS A 128 23.28 -0.93 16.78
CA LYS A 128 24.51 -0.80 17.61
C LYS A 128 25.80 -1.14 16.86
N LYS A 129 25.77 -1.42 15.56
CA LYS A 129 26.96 -1.69 14.74
C LYS A 129 26.92 -0.81 13.49
N CYS A 130 27.86 0.13 13.40
CA CYS A 130 28.09 0.89 12.18
C CYS A 130 28.40 -0.10 11.06
N THR A 131 27.59 -0.13 10.02
CA THR A 131 27.83 -0.94 8.83
C THR A 131 27.90 0.03 7.66
N THR A 132 29.06 0.07 7.02
CA THR A 132 29.28 0.76 5.75
C THR A 132 28.61 -0.09 4.67
N GLN A 133 27.71 0.50 3.88
CA GLN A 133 27.21 -0.08 2.63
C GLN A 133 27.94 0.60 1.47
#